data_AF-A0A7W0V284-F1
#
_entry.id   AF-A0A7W0V284-F1
#
_cell.length_a   1.000
_cell.length_b   1.000
_cell.length_c   1.000
_cell.angle_alpha   90.00
_cell.angle_beta   90.00
_cell.angle_gamma   90.00
#
_symmetry.space_group_name_H-M   'P 1'
#
loop_
_entity.id
_entity.type
_entity.pdbx_description
1 polymer ?
#
loop_
_entity_poly.entity_id
_entity_poly.type
_entity_poly.pdbx_seq_one_letter_code
_entity_poly.pdbx_strand_id
1 'polypeptide(L)'
;MWNRGERKGESRREKAERGLLPAAFRPLPSQSADRAGYLMVLPYVIHTVIFIGYPLAFAFVLIFHRWNIYSPMKWVGLGNIKLLLIDPLIWRALGNTIFFLLIHIPLQLIIALGLAQLLNQKIRGRTFFRASYFLPVVISGIVVTILWQQLYAYETGLVNLALREINLPRVGWLTDPRIAMVSIAVMATWKNVGLYVVLFLVGLQAIPSHLYEAAELDGASSWQKFRLITVPMLNPTIMLVLVLSTINGFSLFIEPYVMTGGGPVSSTLSGILYLYKQAFFFGKMGYAATIGFFWALIIFMVVLIQRRVVETEAV
;
A
#
# COMPACT_ATOMS: atom_id res chain seq x y z
N MET A 1 -23.89 48.83 22.40
CA MET A 1 -23.59 49.08 23.82
C MET A 1 -22.40 48.21 24.21
N TRP A 2 -21.36 48.82 24.82
CA TRP A 2 -20.29 48.20 25.63
C TRP A 2 -19.63 46.92 25.09
N ASN A 3 -18.34 46.93 24.70
CA ASN A 3 -17.29 46.78 25.70
C ASN A 3 -15.96 47.45 25.26
N ARG A 4 -15.55 48.49 25.98
CA ARG A 4 -14.20 49.10 25.95
C ARG A 4 -13.52 48.76 27.27
N GLY A 5 -12.23 48.41 27.19
CA GLY A 5 -11.36 48.08 28.31
C GLY A 5 -10.96 46.61 28.17
N GLU A 6 -9.72 46.22 27.93
CA GLU A 6 -8.47 46.70 28.51
C GLU A 6 -7.32 46.43 27.51
N ARG A 7 -6.66 47.47 26.99
CA ARG A 7 -5.28 47.39 26.48
C ARG A 7 -4.62 48.75 26.69
N LYS A 8 -4.42 49.13 27.95
CA LYS A 8 -3.49 50.20 28.31
C LYS A 8 -2.25 49.52 28.88
N GLY A 9 -1.22 49.42 28.04
CA GLY A 9 0.06 48.86 28.46
C GLY A 9 1.08 48.61 27.36
N GLU A 10 0.91 49.13 26.14
CA GLU A 10 2.04 49.13 25.19
C GLU A 10 3.03 50.21 25.61
N SER A 11 4.21 49.76 26.06
CA SER A 11 5.34 50.60 26.41
C SER A 11 5.71 51.51 25.22
N ARG A 12 6.05 52.78 25.49
CA ARG A 12 6.53 53.71 24.44
C ARG A 12 7.72 53.16 23.64
N ARG A 13 8.45 52.16 24.16
CA ARG A 13 9.50 51.43 23.42
C ARG A 13 8.96 50.48 22.34
N GLU A 14 7.86 49.75 22.58
CA GLU A 14 7.26 48.83 21.60
C GLU A 14 6.71 49.56 20.36
N LYS A 15 6.17 50.77 20.54
CA LYS A 15 5.73 51.61 19.41
C LYS A 15 6.90 52.19 18.61
N ALA A 16 8.03 52.44 19.24
CA ALA A 16 9.23 52.93 18.56
C ALA A 16 9.90 51.83 17.72
N GLU A 17 9.93 50.59 18.20
CA GLU A 17 10.50 49.46 17.45
C GLU A 17 9.64 49.02 16.26
N ARG A 18 8.30 49.11 16.36
CA ARG A 18 7.41 48.87 15.21
C ARG A 18 7.52 49.94 14.10
N GLY A 19 8.05 51.12 14.41
CA GLY A 19 8.31 52.18 13.44
C GLY A 19 9.61 52.00 12.65
N LEU A 20 10.45 51.04 13.02
CA LEU A 20 11.79 50.82 12.43
C LEU A 20 11.86 49.60 11.50
N LEU A 21 10.78 48.83 11.36
CA LEU A 21 10.72 47.79 10.34
C LEU A 21 10.64 48.45 8.96
N PRO A 22 11.58 48.18 8.04
CA PRO A 22 11.50 48.67 6.67
C PRO A 22 10.14 48.33 6.08
N ALA A 23 9.53 49.25 5.32
CA ALA A 23 8.23 49.05 4.66
C ALA A 23 8.16 47.76 3.79
N ALA A 24 9.32 47.17 3.48
CA ALA A 24 9.49 45.89 2.79
C ALA A 24 8.94 44.65 3.52
N PHE A 25 8.65 44.71 4.84
CA PHE A 25 8.18 43.56 5.62
C PHE A 25 6.73 43.66 6.11
N ARG A 26 5.90 44.51 5.49
CA ARG A 26 4.44 44.40 5.66
C ARG A 26 3.93 43.29 4.75
N PRO A 27 3.38 42.18 5.27
CA PRO A 27 2.65 41.24 4.43
C PRO A 27 1.44 41.98 3.85
N LEU A 28 1.47 42.25 2.55
CA LEU A 28 0.31 42.80 1.84
C LEU A 28 -0.80 41.76 1.91
N PRO A 29 -2.02 42.08 2.40
CA PRO A 29 -3.17 41.20 2.26
C PRO A 29 -3.61 41.26 0.79
N SER A 30 -2.96 40.46 -0.07
CA SER A 30 -3.21 40.49 -1.50
C SER A 30 -4.20 39.37 -1.87
N GLN A 31 -5.46 39.74 -2.13
CA GLN A 31 -6.47 38.87 -2.75
C GLN A 31 -6.02 38.34 -4.13
N SER A 32 -4.98 38.95 -4.73
CA SER A 32 -4.30 38.50 -5.94
C SER A 32 -3.47 37.22 -5.73
N ALA A 33 -2.96 36.98 -4.51
CA ALA A 33 -2.22 35.75 -4.19
C ALA A 33 -3.15 34.52 -4.21
N ASP A 34 -4.41 34.70 -3.79
CA ASP A 34 -5.40 33.62 -3.80
C ASP A 34 -5.78 33.19 -5.21
N ARG A 35 -6.00 34.15 -6.13
CA ARG A 35 -6.33 33.86 -7.53
C ARG A 35 -5.20 33.13 -8.26
N ALA A 36 -3.96 33.56 -8.05
CA ALA A 36 -2.80 32.89 -8.62
C ALA A 36 -2.66 31.45 -8.09
N GLY A 37 -2.88 31.25 -6.78
CA GLY A 37 -2.92 29.92 -6.17
C GLY A 37 -4.00 29.02 -6.78
N TYR A 38 -5.24 29.52 -6.92
CA TYR A 38 -6.32 28.76 -7.56
C TYR A 38 -6.02 28.41 -9.02
N LEU A 39 -5.44 29.33 -9.79
CA LEU A 39 -5.05 29.07 -11.19
C LEU A 39 -3.95 28.01 -11.30
N MET A 40 -3.01 27.95 -10.35
CA MET A 40 -1.96 26.92 -10.34
C MET A 40 -2.51 25.52 -10.00
N VAL A 41 -3.54 25.44 -9.14
CA VAL A 41 -4.16 24.17 -8.74
C VAL A 41 -5.21 23.71 -9.76
N LEU A 42 -5.76 24.63 -10.56
CA LEU A 42 -6.84 24.36 -11.51
C LEU A 42 -6.55 23.20 -12.49
N PRO A 43 -5.37 23.06 -13.14
CA PRO A 43 -5.09 21.93 -14.02
C PRO A 43 -5.18 20.58 -13.30
N TYR A 44 -4.72 20.51 -12.05
CA TYR A 44 -4.80 19.31 -11.24
C TYR A 44 -6.24 18.97 -10.83
N VAL A 45 -7.04 19.98 -10.48
CA VAL A 45 -8.47 19.77 -10.18
C VAL A 45 -9.23 19.28 -11.40
N ILE A 46 -9.01 19.92 -12.57
CA ILE A 46 -9.63 19.50 -13.83
C ILE A 46 -9.27 18.05 -14.14
N HIS A 47 -7.98 17.71 -14.06
CA HIS A 47 -7.52 16.34 -14.25
C HIS A 47 -8.22 15.38 -13.28
N THR A 48 -8.27 15.72 -12.00
CA THR A 48 -8.87 14.88 -10.95
C THR A 48 -10.37 14.67 -11.20
N VAL A 49 -11.11 15.74 -11.51
CA VAL A 49 -12.56 15.65 -11.76
C VAL A 49 -12.85 14.83 -13.02
N ILE A 50 -12.11 15.04 -14.11
CA ILE A 50 -12.37 14.37 -15.39
C ILE A 50 -11.91 12.92 -15.38
N PHE A 51 -10.71 12.62 -14.87
CA PHE A 51 -10.09 11.30 -15.01
C PHE A 51 -10.27 10.40 -13.77
N ILE A 52 -10.65 10.96 -12.62
CA ILE A 52 -10.90 10.20 -11.40
C ILE A 52 -12.37 10.34 -10.99
N GLY A 53 -12.87 11.57 -10.86
CA GLY A 53 -14.22 11.86 -10.39
C GLY A 53 -15.31 11.30 -11.31
N TYR A 54 -15.23 11.58 -12.62
CA TYR A 54 -16.22 11.12 -13.59
C TYR A 54 -16.26 9.58 -13.71
N PRO A 55 -15.15 8.84 -13.91
CA PRO A 55 -15.19 7.38 -13.98
C PRO A 55 -15.70 6.74 -12.69
N LEU A 56 -15.36 7.29 -11.52
CA LEU A 56 -15.85 6.81 -10.24
C LEU A 56 -17.36 7.01 -10.10
N ALA A 57 -17.86 8.21 -10.43
CA ALA A 57 -19.30 8.50 -10.40
C ALA A 57 -20.06 7.64 -11.41
N PHE A 58 -19.52 7.45 -12.61
CA PHE A 58 -20.11 6.59 -13.62
C PHE A 58 -20.11 5.12 -13.18
N ALA A 59 -19.01 4.61 -12.62
CA ALA A 59 -18.96 3.27 -12.04
C ALA A 59 -20.00 3.08 -10.93
N PHE A 60 -20.24 4.12 -10.11
CA PHE A 60 -21.30 4.09 -9.11
C PHE A 60 -22.69 3.95 -9.76
N VAL A 61 -22.97 4.65 -10.85
CA VAL A 61 -24.22 4.46 -11.62
C VAL A 61 -24.32 3.04 -12.18
N LEU A 62 -23.20 2.46 -12.64
CA LEU A 62 -23.17 1.12 -13.20
C LEU A 62 -23.54 0.01 -12.20
N ILE A 63 -23.36 0.22 -10.89
CA ILE A 63 -23.77 -0.80 -9.90
C ILE A 63 -25.28 -1.09 -9.96
N PHE A 64 -26.08 -0.12 -10.41
CA PHE A 64 -27.52 -0.26 -10.56
C PHE A 64 -27.99 -0.68 -11.96
N HIS A 65 -27.05 -0.87 -12.89
CA HIS A 65 -27.34 -1.19 -14.28
C HIS A 65 -26.76 -2.54 -14.69
N ARG A 66 -27.43 -3.21 -15.62
CA ARG A 66 -26.84 -4.28 -16.42
C ARG A 66 -26.36 -3.67 -17.72
N TRP A 67 -25.04 -3.73 -17.93
CA TRP A 67 -24.41 -3.16 -19.12
C TRP A 67 -23.22 -4.01 -19.55
N ASN A 68 -23.09 -4.17 -20.87
CA ASN A 68 -22.05 -4.95 -21.54
C ASN A 68 -21.28 -4.12 -22.58
N ILE A 69 -21.35 -2.78 -22.51
CA ILE A 69 -20.78 -1.82 -23.46
C ILE A 69 -21.49 -1.79 -24.82
N TYR A 70 -21.83 -2.94 -25.39
CA TYR A 70 -22.41 -3.03 -26.74
C TYR A 70 -23.91 -2.73 -26.80
N SER A 71 -24.66 -3.08 -25.76
CA SER A 71 -26.10 -2.89 -25.69
C SER A 71 -26.46 -1.70 -24.79
N PRO A 72 -27.65 -1.10 -24.98
CA PRO A 72 -28.14 -0.06 -24.07
C PRO A 72 -28.15 -0.52 -22.62
N MET A 73 -27.83 0.39 -21.70
CA MET A 73 -27.87 0.13 -20.26
C MET A 73 -29.30 -0.21 -19.82
N LYS A 74 -29.46 -1.29 -19.05
CA LYS A 74 -30.75 -1.66 -18.45
C LYS A 74 -30.70 -1.44 -16.95
N TRP A 75 -31.61 -0.65 -16.39
CA TRP A 75 -31.74 -0.48 -14.94
C TRP A 75 -32.15 -1.81 -14.29
N VAL A 76 -31.41 -2.25 -13.28
CA VAL A 76 -31.67 -3.49 -12.52
C VAL A 76 -31.79 -3.24 -11.01
N GLY A 77 -31.78 -1.97 -10.59
CA GLY A 77 -31.80 -1.58 -9.17
C GLY A 77 -30.67 -2.28 -8.39
N LEU A 78 -30.99 -2.92 -7.27
CA LEU A 78 -30.01 -3.64 -6.44
C LEU A 78 -29.63 -5.04 -6.96
N GLY A 79 -29.96 -5.37 -8.21
CA GLY A 79 -29.75 -6.71 -8.77
C GLY A 79 -28.30 -7.19 -8.71
N ASN A 80 -27.33 -6.33 -9.05
CA ASN A 80 -25.91 -6.69 -8.99
C ASN A 80 -25.41 -6.90 -7.54
N ILE A 81 -25.97 -6.15 -6.57
CA ILE A 81 -25.62 -6.30 -5.15
C ILE A 81 -26.16 -7.62 -4.61
N LYS A 82 -27.40 -7.98 -4.96
CA LYS A 82 -27.96 -9.30 -4.61
C LYS A 82 -27.12 -10.44 -5.20
N LEU A 83 -26.69 -10.29 -6.46
CA LEU A 83 -25.81 -11.26 -7.10
C LEU A 83 -24.47 -11.38 -6.37
N LEU A 84 -23.88 -10.26 -5.94
CA LEU A 84 -22.61 -10.25 -5.20
C LEU A 84 -22.68 -11.06 -3.90
N LEU A 85 -23.79 -10.94 -3.16
CA LEU A 85 -23.96 -11.63 -1.88
C LEU A 85 -24.07 -13.15 -2.03
N ILE A 86 -24.68 -13.63 -3.12
CA ILE A 86 -24.89 -15.06 -3.37
C ILE A 86 -23.81 -15.71 -4.25
N ASP A 87 -22.87 -14.94 -4.78
CA ASP A 87 -21.83 -15.45 -5.67
C ASP A 87 -20.68 -16.10 -4.88
N PRO A 88 -20.52 -17.45 -4.96
CA PRO A 88 -19.49 -18.15 -4.20
C PRO A 88 -18.07 -17.78 -4.64
N LEU A 89 -17.87 -17.31 -5.89
CA LEU A 89 -16.55 -16.94 -6.38
C LEU A 89 -16.04 -15.64 -5.76
N ILE A 90 -16.92 -14.71 -5.37
CA ILE A 90 -16.53 -13.51 -4.62
C ILE A 90 -15.98 -13.88 -3.25
N TRP A 91 -16.68 -14.75 -2.53
CA TRP A 91 -16.26 -15.17 -1.20
C TRP A 91 -14.97 -16.00 -1.25
N ARG A 92 -14.82 -16.82 -2.30
CA ARG A 92 -13.57 -17.51 -2.58
C ARG A 92 -12.44 -16.54 -2.90
N ALA A 93 -12.67 -15.53 -3.74
CA ALA A 93 -11.66 -14.53 -4.07
C ALA A 93 -11.25 -13.67 -2.87
N LEU A 94 -12.21 -13.36 -2.00
CA LEU A 94 -11.97 -12.72 -0.70
C LEU A 94 -11.10 -13.59 0.20
N GLY A 95 -11.47 -14.85 0.40
CA GLY A 95 -10.69 -15.79 1.21
C GLY A 95 -9.27 -15.97 0.69
N ASN A 96 -9.11 -16.15 -0.63
CA ASN A 96 -7.80 -16.26 -1.27
C ASN A 96 -6.95 -15.00 -1.08
N THR A 97 -7.54 -13.81 -1.23
CA THR A 97 -6.80 -12.55 -1.08
C THR A 97 -6.42 -12.31 0.38
N ILE A 98 -7.30 -12.59 1.34
CA ILE A 98 -6.96 -12.54 2.76
C ILE A 98 -5.83 -13.53 3.09
N PHE A 99 -5.91 -14.77 2.59
CA PHE A 99 -4.86 -15.77 2.77
C PHE A 99 -3.52 -15.30 2.21
N PHE A 100 -3.53 -14.71 1.02
CA PHE A 100 -2.34 -14.06 0.44
C PHE A 100 -1.80 -12.96 1.36
N LEU A 101 -2.66 -12.05 1.85
CA LEU A 101 -2.26 -10.93 2.71
C LEU A 101 -1.67 -11.39 4.05
N LEU A 102 -2.23 -12.44 4.65
CA LEU A 102 -1.74 -13.02 5.91
C LEU A 102 -0.31 -13.57 5.80
N ILE A 103 0.12 -13.94 4.59
CA ILE A 103 1.51 -14.36 4.32
C ILE A 103 2.34 -13.16 3.88
N HIS A 104 1.85 -12.42 2.90
CA HIS A 104 2.56 -11.34 2.23
C HIS A 104 2.94 -10.21 3.19
N ILE A 105 1.98 -9.69 3.97
CA ILE A 105 2.23 -8.52 4.82
C ILE A 105 3.27 -8.83 5.92
N PRO A 106 3.11 -9.90 6.75
CA PRO A 106 4.09 -10.17 7.80
C PRO A 106 5.47 -10.48 7.24
N LEU A 107 5.54 -11.28 6.16
CA LEU A 107 6.80 -11.59 5.52
C LEU A 107 7.49 -10.32 4.99
N GLN A 108 6.73 -9.41 4.41
CA GLN A 108 7.26 -8.17 3.88
C GLN A 108 7.75 -7.24 4.99
N LEU A 109 7.01 -7.10 6.09
CA LEU A 109 7.43 -6.31 7.26
C LEU A 109 8.70 -6.87 7.89
N ILE A 110 8.76 -8.18 8.12
CA ILE A 110 9.90 -8.86 8.75
C ILE A 110 11.15 -8.71 7.88
N ILE A 111 11.05 -9.03 6.58
CA ILE A 111 12.20 -8.94 5.67
C ILE A 111 12.63 -7.48 5.52
N ALA A 112 11.68 -6.54 5.35
CA ALA A 112 12.02 -5.15 5.16
C ALA A 112 12.71 -4.54 6.39
N LEU A 113 12.18 -4.79 7.59
CA LEU A 113 12.76 -4.30 8.84
C LEU A 113 14.11 -4.97 9.12
N GLY A 114 14.23 -6.28 8.90
CA GLY A 114 15.49 -7.01 9.10
C GLY A 114 16.61 -6.51 8.19
N LEU A 115 16.31 -6.33 6.89
CA LEU A 115 17.26 -5.73 5.95
C LEU A 115 17.58 -4.27 6.30
N ALA A 116 16.59 -3.47 6.68
CA ALA A 116 16.80 -2.08 7.08
C ALA A 116 17.72 -1.99 8.31
N GLN A 117 17.53 -2.85 9.32
CA GLN A 117 18.38 -2.90 10.51
C GLN A 117 19.82 -3.32 10.18
N LEU A 118 20.01 -4.29 9.28
CA LEU A 118 21.34 -4.67 8.80
C LEU A 118 22.06 -3.51 8.09
N LEU A 119 21.33 -2.77 7.27
CA LEU A 119 21.85 -1.63 6.50
C LEU A 119 22.07 -0.38 7.34
N ASN A 120 21.37 -0.25 8.46
CA ASN A 120 21.54 0.87 9.39
C ASN A 120 22.93 0.85 10.05
N GLN A 121 23.57 -0.32 10.12
CA GLN A 121 24.93 -0.48 10.62
C GLN A 121 25.98 -0.06 9.58
N LYS A 122 27.17 0.34 10.04
CA LYS A 122 28.31 0.73 9.18
C LYS A 122 28.87 -0.48 8.42
N ILE A 123 28.16 -0.95 7.40
CA ILE A 123 28.59 -2.06 6.54
C ILE A 123 29.42 -1.55 5.35
N ARG A 124 30.42 -2.32 4.93
CA ARG A 124 31.11 -2.10 3.65
C ARG A 124 30.20 -2.57 2.50
N GLY A 125 30.18 -1.83 1.39
CA GLY A 125 29.37 -2.21 0.22
C GLY A 125 27.88 -1.82 0.27
N ARG A 126 27.49 -0.84 1.11
CA ARG A 126 26.08 -0.36 1.23
C ARG A 126 25.41 -0.11 -0.13
N THR A 127 26.10 0.50 -1.08
CA THR A 127 25.56 0.83 -2.41
C THR A 127 25.16 -0.42 -3.20
N PHE A 128 25.97 -1.47 -3.15
CA PHE A 128 25.67 -2.73 -3.82
C PHE A 128 24.41 -3.38 -3.23
N PHE A 129 24.33 -3.49 -1.90
CA PHE A 129 23.13 -4.04 -1.25
C PHE A 129 21.89 -3.22 -1.56
N ARG A 130 21.98 -1.89 -1.58
CA ARG A 130 20.89 -0.99 -2.00
C ARG A 130 20.42 -1.26 -3.42
N ALA A 131 21.34 -1.41 -4.36
CA ALA A 131 20.99 -1.75 -5.73
C ALA A 131 20.28 -3.12 -5.80
N SER A 132 20.78 -4.15 -5.11
CA SER A 132 20.26 -5.52 -5.20
C SER A 132 18.82 -5.67 -4.73
N TYR A 133 18.42 -5.06 -3.61
CA TYR A 133 17.03 -5.17 -3.14
C TYR A 133 16.07 -4.21 -3.86
N PHE A 134 16.59 -3.14 -4.48
CA PHE A 134 15.78 -2.17 -5.18
C PHE A 134 15.56 -2.56 -6.65
N LEU A 135 16.48 -3.36 -7.21
CA LEU A 135 16.40 -3.85 -8.58
C LEU A 135 15.03 -4.48 -8.93
N PRO A 136 14.43 -5.36 -8.10
CA PRO A 136 13.12 -5.95 -8.40
C PRO A 136 11.97 -4.93 -8.48
N VAL A 137 12.08 -3.82 -7.75
CA VAL A 137 11.06 -2.77 -7.70
C VAL A 137 11.03 -1.96 -9.01
N VAL A 138 12.20 -1.82 -9.65
CA VAL A 138 12.35 -1.03 -10.88
C VAL A 138 11.98 -1.85 -12.13
N ILE A 139 12.09 -3.18 -12.07
CA ILE A 139 11.72 -4.06 -13.18
C ILE A 139 10.18 -4.14 -13.29
N SER A 140 9.67 -4.17 -14.53
CA SER A 140 8.24 -4.35 -14.79
C SER A 140 7.68 -5.58 -14.07
N GLY A 141 6.56 -5.41 -13.38
CA GLY A 141 5.90 -6.49 -12.65
C GLY A 141 5.56 -7.69 -13.53
N ILE A 142 5.16 -7.48 -14.79
CA ILE A 142 4.85 -8.58 -15.72
C ILE A 142 6.12 -9.40 -16.02
N VAL A 143 7.25 -8.72 -16.27
CA VAL A 143 8.53 -9.39 -16.59
C VAL A 143 8.98 -10.23 -15.41
N VAL A 144 8.96 -9.67 -14.20
CA VAL A 144 9.28 -10.41 -12.97
C VAL A 144 8.37 -11.64 -12.82
N THR A 145 7.08 -11.49 -13.08
CA THR A 145 6.12 -12.59 -12.99
C THR A 145 6.39 -13.72 -13.98
N ILE A 146 6.75 -13.40 -15.22
CA ILE A 146 7.12 -14.42 -16.22
C ILE A 146 8.41 -15.14 -15.83
N LEU A 147 9.42 -14.40 -15.33
CA LEU A 147 10.67 -15.00 -14.87
C LEU A 147 10.40 -15.99 -13.73
N TRP A 148 9.64 -15.58 -12.71
CA TRP A 148 9.29 -16.46 -11.60
C TRP A 148 8.40 -17.63 -12.01
N GLN A 149 7.53 -17.46 -13.01
CA GLN A 149 6.75 -18.57 -13.58
C GLN A 149 7.68 -19.66 -14.17
N GLN A 150 8.78 -19.26 -14.82
CA GLN A 150 9.79 -20.20 -15.31
C GLN A 150 10.57 -20.84 -14.15
N LEU A 151 10.94 -20.07 -13.12
CA LEU A 151 11.60 -20.62 -11.92
C LEU A 151 10.74 -21.66 -11.19
N TYR A 152 9.44 -21.42 -11.15
CA TYR A 152 8.44 -22.28 -10.52
C TYR A 152 7.90 -23.39 -11.43
N ALA A 153 8.40 -23.52 -12.66
CA ALA A 153 7.97 -24.58 -13.58
C ALA A 153 8.21 -25.97 -12.95
N TYR A 154 7.21 -26.85 -13.06
CA TYR A 154 7.24 -28.14 -12.36
C TYR A 154 8.41 -29.03 -12.80
N GLU A 155 8.60 -29.15 -14.12
CA GLU A 155 9.60 -30.04 -14.73
C GLU A 155 10.98 -29.40 -14.85
N THR A 156 11.03 -28.15 -15.34
CA THR A 156 12.26 -27.47 -15.76
C THR A 156 12.65 -26.29 -14.86
N GLY A 157 11.86 -26.00 -13.83
CA GLY A 157 12.10 -24.84 -12.98
C GLY A 157 13.32 -25.00 -12.09
N LEU A 158 14.14 -23.94 -12.01
CA LEU A 158 15.36 -23.92 -11.20
C LEU A 158 15.10 -24.25 -9.72
N VAL A 159 13.92 -23.89 -9.18
CA VAL A 159 13.56 -24.20 -7.79
C VAL A 159 13.42 -25.72 -7.59
N ASN A 160 12.74 -26.42 -8.49
CA ASN A 160 12.60 -27.88 -8.42
C ASN A 160 13.90 -28.62 -8.78
N LEU A 161 14.74 -28.04 -9.64
CA LEU A 161 16.08 -28.58 -9.89
C LEU A 161 16.94 -28.52 -8.61
N ALA A 162 16.92 -27.39 -7.89
CA ALA A 162 17.63 -27.27 -6.62
C ALA A 162 17.11 -28.24 -5.54
N LEU A 163 15.79 -28.47 -5.48
CA LEU A 163 15.22 -29.49 -4.58
C LEU A 163 15.70 -30.91 -4.92
N ARG A 164 15.81 -31.23 -6.21
CA ARG A 164 16.29 -32.54 -6.67
C ARG A 164 17.74 -32.80 -6.28
N GLU A 165 18.61 -31.78 -6.34
CA GLU A 165 20.03 -31.90 -5.92
C GLU A 165 20.19 -32.29 -4.45
N ILE A 166 19.23 -31.90 -3.60
CA ILE A 166 19.18 -32.27 -2.18
C ILE A 166 18.22 -33.42 -1.88
N ASN A 167 17.86 -34.22 -2.90
CA ASN A 167 16.99 -35.40 -2.82
C ASN A 167 15.56 -35.12 -2.29
N LEU A 168 15.03 -33.90 -2.47
CA LEU A 168 13.65 -33.57 -2.17
C LEU A 168 12.73 -33.76 -3.39
N PRO A 169 11.45 -34.14 -3.17
CA PRO A 169 10.49 -34.30 -4.26
C PRO A 169 10.16 -32.94 -4.90
N ARG A 170 9.76 -32.98 -6.17
CA ARG A 170 9.30 -31.79 -6.89
C ARG A 170 8.00 -31.27 -6.28
N VAL A 171 7.85 -29.95 -6.29
CA VAL A 171 6.67 -29.28 -5.77
C VAL A 171 5.91 -28.62 -6.93
N GLY A 172 4.59 -28.80 -6.93
CA GLY A 172 3.67 -28.12 -7.84
C GLY A 172 3.46 -26.66 -7.45
N TRP A 173 4.50 -25.83 -7.52
CA TRP A 173 4.48 -24.45 -7.01
C TRP A 173 3.32 -23.61 -7.52
N LEU A 174 2.87 -23.83 -8.76
CA LEU A 174 1.74 -23.12 -9.39
C LEU A 174 0.56 -24.05 -9.73
N THR A 175 0.73 -25.36 -9.55
CA THR A 175 -0.23 -26.39 -9.98
C THR A 175 -0.92 -27.11 -8.81
N ASP A 176 -0.37 -27.05 -7.60
CA ASP A 176 -1.02 -27.53 -6.37
C ASP A 176 -1.83 -26.38 -5.74
N PRO A 177 -3.16 -26.53 -5.55
CA PRO A 177 -4.02 -25.50 -4.96
C PRO A 177 -3.63 -25.06 -3.54
N ARG A 178 -2.87 -25.89 -2.81
CA ARG A 178 -2.42 -25.59 -1.44
C ARG A 178 -1.19 -24.68 -1.42
N ILE A 179 -0.37 -24.75 -2.47
CA ILE A 179 0.93 -24.07 -2.54
C ILE A 179 0.90 -22.88 -3.51
N ALA A 180 0.03 -22.89 -4.52
CA ALA A 180 -0.03 -21.86 -5.56
C ALA A 180 -0.09 -20.43 -5.02
N MET A 181 -0.97 -20.15 -4.05
CA MET A 181 -1.07 -18.81 -3.47
C MET A 181 0.13 -18.45 -2.58
N VAL A 182 0.73 -19.43 -1.91
CA VAL A 182 1.94 -19.24 -1.10
C VAL A 182 3.11 -18.83 -2.00
N SER A 183 3.30 -19.52 -3.13
CA SER A 183 4.32 -19.19 -4.13
C SER A 183 4.16 -17.76 -4.67
N ILE A 184 2.91 -17.37 -4.98
CA ILE A 184 2.60 -16.01 -5.41
C ILE A 184 2.93 -14.99 -4.30
N ALA A 185 2.59 -15.28 -3.03
CA ALA A 185 2.90 -14.41 -1.90
C ALA A 185 4.41 -14.23 -1.68
N VAL A 186 5.20 -15.30 -1.79
CA VAL A 186 6.66 -15.24 -1.65
C VAL A 186 7.27 -14.36 -2.75
N MET A 187 6.90 -14.60 -4.01
CA MET A 187 7.37 -13.80 -5.14
C MET A 187 6.97 -12.33 -4.98
N ALA A 188 5.69 -12.06 -4.69
CA ALA A 188 5.18 -10.70 -4.54
C ALA A 188 5.88 -9.96 -3.39
N THR A 189 6.22 -10.68 -2.32
CA THR A 189 7.00 -10.12 -1.21
C THR A 189 8.40 -9.74 -1.67
N TRP A 190 9.11 -10.64 -2.34
CA TRP A 190 10.46 -10.39 -2.86
C TRP A 190 10.49 -9.18 -3.80
N LYS A 191 9.54 -9.07 -4.71
CA LYS A 191 9.45 -7.96 -5.67
C LYS A 191 9.26 -6.60 -4.97
N ASN A 192 8.40 -6.54 -3.96
CA ASN A 192 7.94 -5.27 -3.39
C ASN A 192 8.67 -4.86 -2.09
N VAL A 193 9.51 -5.72 -1.51
CA VAL A 193 10.16 -5.45 -0.22
C VAL A 193 11.10 -4.22 -0.27
N GLY A 194 11.72 -3.95 -1.41
CA GLY A 194 12.79 -2.96 -1.53
C GLY A 194 12.38 -1.53 -1.14
N LEU A 195 11.17 -1.10 -1.51
CA LEU A 195 10.65 0.21 -1.12
C LEU A 195 10.50 0.32 0.42
N TYR A 196 10.03 -0.75 1.05
CA TYR A 196 9.77 -0.75 2.49
C TYR A 196 11.04 -0.85 3.33
N VAL A 197 12.10 -1.48 2.80
CA VAL A 197 13.45 -1.40 3.38
C VAL A 197 13.89 0.06 3.50
N VAL A 198 13.66 0.87 2.47
CA VAL A 198 14.04 2.30 2.49
C VAL A 198 13.21 3.06 3.53
N LEU A 199 11.89 2.85 3.58
CA LEU A 199 11.04 3.49 4.58
C LEU A 199 11.47 3.15 6.01
N PHE A 200 11.72 1.88 6.31
CA PHE A 200 12.23 1.46 7.62
C PHE A 200 13.62 2.02 7.91
N LEU A 201 14.50 2.09 6.91
CA LEU A 201 15.84 2.65 7.10
C LEU A 201 15.79 4.14 7.46
N VAL A 202 14.92 4.92 6.79
CA VAL A 202 14.70 6.34 7.13
C VAL A 202 14.12 6.46 8.55
N GLY A 203 13.13 5.64 8.89
CA GLY A 203 12.56 5.61 10.24
C GLY A 203 13.60 5.27 11.31
N LEU A 204 14.47 4.29 11.06
CA LEU A 204 15.54 3.89 11.97
C LEU A 204 16.58 5.01 12.18
N GLN A 205 16.88 5.76 11.12
CA GLN A 205 17.85 6.87 11.16
C GLN A 205 17.30 8.10 11.87
N ALA A 206 15.98 8.24 11.98
CA ALA A 206 15.35 9.32 12.72
C ALA A 206 15.38 9.12 14.25
N ILE A 207 15.66 7.91 14.74
CA ILE A 207 15.71 7.62 16.17
C ILE A 207 16.98 8.23 16.78
N PRO A 208 16.88 9.10 17.79
CA PRO A 208 18.05 9.72 18.41
C PRO A 208 19.01 8.69 19.02
N SER A 209 20.32 8.84 18.78
CA SER A 209 21.33 7.89 19.27
C SER A 209 21.44 7.84 20.79
N HIS A 210 21.20 8.97 21.47
CA HIS A 210 21.32 9.09 22.93
C HIS A 210 20.37 8.14 23.69
N LEU A 211 19.23 7.75 23.09
CA LEU A 211 18.33 6.75 23.69
C LEU A 211 19.00 5.37 23.78
N TYR A 212 19.77 4.99 22.76
CA TYR A 212 20.52 3.74 22.74
C TYR A 212 21.73 3.79 23.67
N GLU A 213 22.42 4.93 23.73
CA GLU A 213 23.56 5.16 24.63
C GLU A 213 23.14 5.09 26.10
N ALA A 214 22.02 5.74 26.46
CA ALA A 214 21.45 5.68 27.81
C ALA A 214 21.07 4.24 28.19
N ALA A 215 20.41 3.51 27.29
CA ALA A 215 20.05 2.12 27.53
C ALA A 215 21.28 1.19 27.68
N GLU A 216 22.38 1.49 26.99
CA GLU A 216 23.64 0.76 27.17
C GLU A 216 24.28 1.01 28.53
N LEU A 217 24.20 2.24 29.05
CA LEU A 217 24.64 2.56 30.41
C LEU A 217 23.81 1.83 31.47
N ASP A 218 22.51 1.63 31.21
CA ASP A 218 21.60 0.85 32.06
C ASP A 218 21.74 -0.68 31.89
N GLY A 219 22.68 -1.15 31.06
CA GLY A 219 22.95 -2.57 30.83
C GLY A 219 21.89 -3.28 29.97
N ALA A 220 21.11 -2.54 29.18
CA ALA A 220 20.09 -3.12 28.32
C ALA A 220 20.70 -3.94 27.17
N SER A 221 20.23 -5.18 27.03
CA SER A 221 20.57 -6.07 25.91
C SER A 221 20.06 -5.55 24.56
N SER A 222 20.63 -6.03 23.46
CA SER A 222 20.19 -5.66 22.10
C SER A 222 18.71 -5.97 21.83
N TRP A 223 18.19 -7.05 22.41
CA TRP A 223 16.77 -7.40 22.30
C TRP A 223 15.88 -6.41 23.07
N GLN A 224 16.29 -6.00 24.28
CA GLN A 224 15.58 -4.97 25.04
C GLN A 224 15.57 -3.64 24.29
N LYS A 225 16.71 -3.19 23.75
CA LYS A 225 16.80 -1.97 22.93
C LYS A 225 15.88 -2.04 21.71
N PHE A 226 15.86 -3.18 21.00
CA PHE A 226 14.97 -3.37 19.86
C PHE A 226 13.48 -3.31 20.26
N ARG A 227 13.08 -4.08 21.28
CA ARG A 227 11.67 -4.22 21.68
C ARG A 227 11.13 -2.96 22.36
N LEU A 228 11.95 -2.25 23.16
CA LEU A 228 11.52 -1.15 24.02
C LEU A 228 11.83 0.24 23.45
N ILE A 229 12.81 0.37 22.56
CA ILE A 229 13.16 1.66 21.94
C ILE A 229 12.85 1.63 20.45
N THR A 230 13.43 0.69 19.71
CA THR A 230 13.33 0.68 18.24
C THR A 230 11.89 0.47 17.76
N VAL A 231 11.21 -0.58 18.22
CA VAL A 231 9.85 -0.91 17.77
C VAL A 231 8.84 0.20 18.12
N PRO A 232 8.79 0.73 19.35
CA PRO A 232 7.89 1.84 19.68
C PRO A 232 8.17 3.11 18.87
N MET A 233 9.45 3.48 18.72
CA MET A 233 9.82 4.68 17.95
C MET A 233 9.60 4.52 16.45
N LEU A 234 9.63 3.29 15.94
CA LEU A 234 9.29 2.97 14.55
C LEU A 234 7.78 2.88 14.30
N ASN A 235 6.90 2.97 15.30
CA ASN A 235 5.47 2.74 15.12
C ASN A 235 4.86 3.55 13.95
N PRO A 236 5.15 4.86 13.76
CA PRO A 236 4.64 5.60 12.61
C PRO A 236 5.09 5.03 11.26
N THR A 237 6.32 4.52 11.20
CA THR A 237 6.88 3.90 9.99
C THR A 237 6.31 2.49 9.76
N ILE A 238 6.18 1.68 10.81
CA ILE A 238 5.52 0.36 10.75
C ILE A 238 4.10 0.55 10.23
N MET A 239 3.39 1.55 10.75
CA MET A 239 2.01 1.83 10.37
C MET A 239 1.89 2.29 8.91
N LEU A 240 2.77 3.18 8.47
CA LEU A 240 2.85 3.59 7.06
C LEU A 240 3.09 2.37 6.15
N VAL A 241 4.08 1.54 6.47
CA VAL A 241 4.41 0.35 5.66
C VAL A 241 3.26 -0.66 5.68
N LEU A 242 2.62 -0.88 6.82
CA LEU A 242 1.49 -1.79 6.96
C LEU A 242 0.32 -1.37 6.07
N VAL A 243 -0.05 -0.09 6.09
CA VAL A 243 -1.15 0.44 5.24
C VAL A 243 -0.81 0.35 3.77
N LEU A 244 0.41 0.76 3.37
CA LEU A 244 0.85 0.68 1.98
C LEU A 244 0.90 -0.78 1.49
N SER A 245 1.43 -1.70 2.30
CA SER A 245 1.46 -3.13 1.98
C SER A 245 0.05 -3.69 1.84
N THR A 246 -0.87 -3.29 2.71
CA THR A 246 -2.27 -3.72 2.68
C THR A 246 -2.99 -3.25 1.42
N ILE A 247 -2.92 -1.96 1.10
CA ILE A 247 -3.57 -1.40 -0.11
C ILE A 247 -3.03 -2.07 -1.38
N ASN A 248 -1.70 -2.22 -1.48
CA ASN A 248 -1.07 -2.88 -2.62
C ASN A 248 -1.41 -4.37 -2.69
N GLY A 249 -1.42 -5.07 -1.55
CA GLY A 249 -1.71 -6.50 -1.50
C GLY A 249 -3.17 -6.82 -1.85
N PHE A 250 -4.14 -5.99 -1.46
CA PHE A 250 -5.52 -6.12 -1.94
C PHE A 250 -5.66 -5.87 -3.45
N SER A 251 -4.71 -5.14 -4.03
CA SER A 251 -4.65 -4.85 -5.47
C SER A 251 -3.95 -5.95 -6.28
N LEU A 252 -3.75 -7.14 -5.71
CA LEU A 252 -3.13 -8.31 -6.34
C LEU A 252 -3.85 -8.68 -7.65
N PHE A 253 -3.18 -8.53 -8.78
CA PHE A 253 -3.75 -8.79 -10.11
C PHE A 253 -2.78 -9.48 -11.05
N ILE A 254 -1.61 -8.88 -11.27
CA ILE A 254 -0.65 -9.31 -12.30
C ILE A 254 -0.17 -10.73 -12.02
N GLU A 255 0.20 -11.01 -10.78
CA GLU A 255 0.83 -12.26 -10.37
C GLU A 255 -0.13 -13.45 -10.59
N PRO A 256 -1.37 -13.47 -10.06
CA PRO A 256 -2.30 -14.56 -10.34
C PRO A 256 -2.82 -14.57 -11.78
N TYR A 257 -2.87 -13.43 -12.47
CA TYR A 257 -3.30 -13.40 -13.87
C TYR A 257 -2.30 -14.12 -14.77
N VAL A 258 -1.01 -13.79 -14.64
CA VAL A 258 0.05 -14.30 -15.52
C VAL A 258 0.50 -15.71 -15.11
N MET A 259 0.66 -15.98 -13.80
CA MET A 259 1.22 -17.27 -13.35
C MET A 259 0.25 -18.44 -13.48
N THR A 260 -1.04 -18.20 -13.19
CA THR A 260 -2.02 -19.28 -12.98
C THR A 260 -3.37 -19.03 -13.64
N GLY A 261 -3.63 -17.81 -14.15
CA GLY A 261 -4.96 -17.39 -14.57
C GLY A 261 -6.02 -17.45 -13.47
N GLY A 262 -5.61 -17.45 -12.19
CA GLY A 262 -6.47 -17.64 -11.02
C GLY A 262 -6.65 -19.10 -10.57
N GLY A 263 -6.05 -20.07 -11.27
CA GLY A 263 -6.08 -21.49 -10.90
C GLY A 263 -4.98 -21.90 -9.88
N PRO A 264 -4.83 -23.20 -9.59
CA PRO A 264 -5.73 -24.30 -9.95
C PRO A 264 -7.04 -24.24 -9.13
N VAL A 265 -8.15 -24.67 -9.71
CA VAL A 265 -9.48 -24.70 -9.05
C VAL A 265 -9.83 -23.34 -8.41
N SER A 266 -9.54 -22.21 -9.03
CA SER A 266 -9.78 -20.88 -8.43
C SER A 266 -9.05 -20.59 -7.09
N SER A 267 -7.99 -21.32 -6.74
CA SER A 267 -7.23 -21.12 -5.48
C SER A 267 -6.37 -19.86 -5.46
N THR A 268 -6.04 -19.30 -6.62
CA THR A 268 -5.29 -18.03 -6.72
C THR A 268 -6.15 -16.89 -7.27
N LEU A 269 -7.45 -17.11 -7.42
CA LEU A 269 -8.37 -16.07 -7.88
C LEU A 269 -8.40 -14.94 -6.85
N SER A 270 -7.86 -13.76 -7.20
CA SER A 270 -7.94 -12.55 -6.39
C SER A 270 -9.21 -11.75 -6.72
N GLY A 271 -9.60 -10.84 -5.83
CA GLY A 271 -10.77 -9.98 -6.06
C GLY A 271 -10.64 -9.11 -7.31
N ILE A 272 -9.46 -8.51 -7.54
CA ILE A 272 -9.20 -7.70 -8.73
C ILE A 272 -9.16 -8.54 -10.00
N LEU A 273 -8.59 -9.74 -9.95
CA LEU A 273 -8.63 -10.66 -11.10
C LEU A 273 -10.07 -11.09 -11.41
N TYR A 274 -10.89 -11.33 -10.39
CA TYR A 274 -12.30 -11.67 -10.58
C TYR A 274 -13.08 -10.51 -11.21
N LEU A 275 -12.91 -9.30 -10.69
CA LEU A 275 -13.47 -8.07 -11.27
C LEU A 275 -13.09 -7.95 -12.75
N TYR A 276 -11.81 -8.09 -13.06
CA TYR A 276 -11.29 -8.00 -14.42
C TYR A 276 -11.94 -9.04 -15.36
N LYS A 277 -12.07 -10.30 -14.93
CA LYS A 277 -12.79 -11.34 -15.68
C LYS A 277 -14.26 -10.96 -15.91
N GLN A 278 -14.96 -10.48 -14.88
CA GLN A 278 -16.36 -10.04 -15.03
C GLN A 278 -16.53 -8.88 -16.01
N ALA A 279 -15.64 -7.89 -15.95
CA ALA A 279 -15.67 -6.75 -16.85
C ALA A 279 -15.35 -7.15 -18.29
N PHE A 280 -14.15 -7.71 -18.51
CA PHE A 280 -13.56 -7.77 -19.85
C PHE A 280 -13.73 -9.12 -20.55
N PHE A 281 -13.90 -10.22 -19.81
CA PHE A 281 -14.14 -11.54 -20.41
C PHE A 281 -15.64 -11.83 -20.52
N PHE A 282 -16.39 -11.51 -19.47
CA PHE A 282 -17.83 -11.81 -19.42
C PHE A 282 -18.72 -10.63 -19.79
N GLY A 283 -18.15 -9.43 -20.01
CA GLY A 283 -18.91 -8.25 -20.42
C GLY A 283 -19.96 -7.81 -19.39
N LYS A 284 -19.77 -8.12 -18.10
CA LYS A 284 -20.69 -7.76 -17.02
C LYS A 284 -20.19 -6.50 -16.30
N MET A 285 -20.19 -5.36 -16.99
CA MET A 285 -19.61 -4.11 -16.46
C MET A 285 -20.30 -3.61 -15.18
N GLY A 286 -21.63 -3.69 -15.11
CA GLY A 286 -22.35 -3.30 -13.89
C GLY A 286 -22.04 -4.19 -12.68
N TYR A 287 -21.87 -5.49 -12.91
CA TYR A 287 -21.45 -6.41 -11.86
C TYR A 287 -20.00 -6.19 -11.45
N ALA A 288 -19.10 -5.98 -12.41
CA ALA A 288 -17.71 -5.65 -12.15
C ALA A 288 -17.55 -4.34 -11.34
N ALA A 289 -18.33 -3.31 -11.67
CA ALA A 289 -18.38 -2.08 -10.88
C ALA A 289 -18.82 -2.35 -9.44
N THR A 290 -19.83 -3.20 -9.25
CA THR A 290 -20.31 -3.61 -7.91
C THR A 290 -19.20 -4.32 -7.12
N ILE A 291 -18.45 -5.22 -7.75
CA ILE A 291 -17.28 -5.87 -7.14
C ILE A 291 -16.22 -4.83 -6.77
N GLY A 292 -15.96 -3.84 -7.63
CA GLY A 292 -15.00 -2.77 -7.37
C GLY A 292 -15.33 -1.95 -6.12
N PHE A 293 -16.58 -1.51 -5.98
CA PHE A 293 -17.03 -0.80 -4.78
C PHE A 293 -16.99 -1.66 -3.52
N PHE A 294 -17.38 -2.93 -3.63
CA PHE A 294 -17.27 -3.88 -2.53
C PHE A 294 -15.81 -4.05 -2.06
N TRP A 295 -14.88 -4.19 -3.01
CA TRP A 295 -13.46 -4.32 -2.71
C TRP A 295 -12.87 -3.06 -2.09
N ALA A 296 -13.22 -1.89 -2.63
CA ALA A 296 -12.82 -0.59 -2.07
C ALA A 296 -13.31 -0.43 -0.63
N LEU A 297 -14.56 -0.83 -0.33
CA LEU A 297 -15.10 -0.81 1.02
C LEU A 297 -14.32 -1.75 1.96
N ILE A 298 -13.97 -2.97 1.51
CA ILE A 298 -13.16 -3.89 2.32
C ILE A 298 -11.79 -3.28 2.63
N ILE A 299 -11.10 -2.74 1.63
CA ILE A 299 -9.79 -2.11 1.82
C ILE A 299 -9.91 -0.96 2.83
N PHE A 300 -10.92 -0.11 2.67
CA PHE A 300 -11.18 1.01 3.59
C PHE A 300 -11.40 0.51 5.03
N MET A 301 -12.25 -0.50 5.23
CA MET A 301 -12.52 -1.06 6.55
C MET A 301 -11.27 -1.68 7.19
N VAL A 302 -10.46 -2.43 6.43
CA VAL A 302 -9.22 -3.02 6.94
C VAL A 302 -8.21 -1.93 7.32
N VAL A 303 -8.04 -0.90 6.50
CA VAL A 303 -7.12 0.22 6.80
C VAL A 303 -7.59 1.00 8.04
N LEU A 304 -8.90 1.21 8.20
CA LEU A 304 -9.45 1.83 9.41
C LEU A 304 -9.18 0.98 10.66
N ILE A 305 -9.38 -0.32 10.58
CA ILE A 305 -9.09 -1.25 11.70
C ILE A 305 -7.60 -1.24 12.03
N GLN A 306 -6.73 -1.30 11.01
CA GLN A 306 -5.28 -1.24 11.20
C GLN A 306 -4.88 0.06 11.89
N ARG A 307 -5.41 1.21 11.45
CA ARG A 307 -5.21 2.50 12.11
C ARG A 307 -5.65 2.43 13.56
N ARG A 308 -6.86 1.98 13.82
CA ARG A 308 -7.39 1.97 15.19
C ARG A 308 -6.62 1.05 16.15
N VAL A 309 -6.11 -0.08 15.68
CA VAL A 309 -5.47 -1.11 16.52
C VAL A 309 -3.97 -0.88 16.69
N VAL A 310 -3.28 -0.40 15.66
CA VAL A 310 -1.81 -0.30 15.62
C VAL A 310 -1.32 1.13 15.91
N GLU A 311 -2.15 2.15 15.68
CA GLU A 311 -1.84 3.53 16.05
C GLU A 311 -1.92 3.71 17.57
N THR A 312 -0.84 3.32 18.24
CA THR A 312 -0.53 3.82 19.57
C THR A 312 -0.05 5.26 19.37
N GLU A 313 -0.84 6.24 19.82
CA GLU A 313 -0.36 7.61 19.94
C GLU A 313 0.96 7.57 20.71
N ALA A 314 2.03 8.05 20.08
CA ALA A 314 3.31 8.20 20.75
C ALA A 314 3.12 9.25 21.85
N VAL A 315 2.99 8.78 23.10
CA VAL A 315 3.05 9.61 24.30
C VAL A 315 4.50 9.97 24.58
#